data_AF-D5E913-F1
#
_entry.id   AF-D5E913-F1
#
_cell.length_a   1.000
_cell.length_b   1.000
_cell.length_c   1.000
_cell.angle_alpha   90.00
_cell.angle_beta   90.00
_cell.angle_gamma   90.00
#
_symmetry.space_group_name_H-M   'P 1'
#
loop_
_entity.id
_entity.type
_entity.pdbx_description
1 polymer ?
#
loop_
_entity_poly.entity_id
_entity_poly.type
_entity_poly.pdbx_seq_one_letter_code
_entity_poly.pdbx_strand_id
1 'polypeptide(L)'
;MIFPLEYKHVGVTHIHPDEDPEEPIYFLTHYMLVEICNGNKWLYQVEHSGEDLLRKAESVELLAKPEKIVRFPEILNIKNRSLLIQKAAALCKNGITTVIFTGIDNHVTFVHEPDPSVILELEILDIAPPYPSWLTDVVRRLESSGIFGDLTITFKENTIDLTRFSGPDTVFPCSSSGLEGKCLDNDIIEKPGSLLVGCEISRSLFESRFPGMEYDFISLCPFTSDIVKPSGPFIARCCRAENAGQVTINGFPGATVHWGAAEFDVATTIRELVDRLRKDCA
;
A
#
# COMPACT_ATOMS: atom_id res chain seq x y z
N MET A 1 14.74 -7.85 -11.96
CA MET A 1 14.96 -7.06 -10.73
C MET A 1 15.61 -7.90 -9.65
N ILE A 2 16.71 -7.42 -9.07
CA ILE A 2 17.30 -7.95 -7.84
C ILE A 2 17.15 -6.87 -6.76
N PHE A 3 16.45 -7.21 -5.68
CA PHE A 3 16.26 -6.33 -4.54
C PHE A 3 16.25 -7.17 -3.25
N PRO A 4 17.32 -7.12 -2.44
CA PRO A 4 17.42 -7.88 -1.20
C PRO A 4 16.16 -7.79 -0.35
N LEU A 5 15.72 -8.92 0.21
CA LEU A 5 14.58 -8.96 1.12
C LEU A 5 14.87 -8.12 2.38
N GLU A 6 16.09 -8.26 2.89
CA GLU A 6 16.62 -7.59 4.08
C GLU A 6 17.95 -6.93 3.75
N TYR A 7 18.19 -5.72 4.26
CA TYR A 7 19.47 -5.01 4.07
C TYR A 7 20.65 -5.78 4.69
N LYS A 8 20.39 -6.68 5.65
CA LYS A 8 21.40 -7.57 6.25
C LYS A 8 21.99 -8.56 5.27
N HIS A 9 21.34 -8.76 4.12
CA HIS A 9 21.88 -9.58 3.05
C HIS A 9 22.92 -8.85 2.19
N VAL A 10 23.16 -7.56 2.46
CA VAL A 10 24.13 -6.73 1.76
C VAL A 10 25.33 -6.48 2.66
N GLY A 11 26.45 -7.13 2.34
CA GLY A 11 27.76 -6.85 2.93
C GLY A 11 28.43 -5.69 2.21
N VAL A 12 29.13 -4.83 2.94
CA VAL A 12 29.94 -3.74 2.36
C VAL A 12 31.41 -4.02 2.68
N THR A 13 32.25 -4.04 1.66
CA THR A 13 33.71 -4.17 1.80
C THR A 13 34.42 -3.06 1.03
N HIS A 14 35.64 -2.76 1.45
CA HIS A 14 36.56 -1.85 0.75
C HIS A 14 37.66 -2.59 -0.01
N ILE A 15 37.64 -3.93 0.02
CA ILE A 15 38.61 -4.79 -0.65
C ILE A 15 37.95 -5.37 -1.90
N HIS A 16 38.64 -5.28 -3.04
CA HIS A 16 38.14 -5.91 -4.27
C HIS A 16 38.32 -7.43 -4.18
N PRO A 17 37.37 -8.26 -4.66
CA PRO A 17 37.48 -9.73 -4.60
C PRO A 17 38.74 -10.30 -5.25
N ASP A 18 39.30 -9.60 -6.24
CA ASP A 18 40.57 -9.97 -6.89
C ASP A 18 41.81 -9.71 -6.03
N GLU A 19 41.71 -8.85 -5.00
CA GLU A 19 42.80 -8.51 -4.08
C GLU A 19 42.92 -9.51 -2.93
N ASP A 20 41.79 -9.92 -2.36
CA ASP A 20 41.72 -10.96 -1.32
C ASP A 20 40.49 -11.87 -1.53
N PRO A 21 40.62 -12.95 -2.33
CA PRO A 21 39.54 -13.91 -2.57
C PRO A 21 39.12 -14.69 -1.31
N GLU A 22 39.92 -14.64 -0.25
CA GLU A 22 39.68 -15.35 1.01
C GLU A 22 39.06 -14.42 2.07
N GLU A 23 38.78 -13.15 1.75
CA GLU A 23 38.19 -12.21 2.69
C GLU A 23 36.88 -12.80 3.27
N PRO A 24 36.78 -12.92 4.61
CA PRO A 24 35.59 -13.47 5.23
C PRO A 24 34.40 -12.50 5.11
N ILE A 25 33.27 -13.02 4.65
CA ILE A 25 31.99 -12.32 4.60
C ILE A 25 31.07 -12.74 5.76
N TYR A 26 30.19 -11.83 6.19
CA TYR A 26 29.21 -12.13 7.22
C TYR A 26 28.19 -13.15 6.75
N PHE A 27 27.75 -14.06 7.62
CA PHE A 27 26.93 -15.24 7.27
C PHE A 27 25.55 -14.98 6.64
N LEU A 28 25.06 -13.73 6.66
CA LEU A 28 23.83 -13.33 5.97
C LEU A 28 24.08 -12.74 4.58
N THR A 29 25.34 -12.50 4.21
CA THR A 29 25.72 -11.79 2.98
C THR A 29 25.39 -12.65 1.75
N HIS A 30 24.39 -12.24 0.99
CA HIS A 30 24.10 -12.79 -0.34
C HIS A 30 24.53 -11.85 -1.47
N TYR A 31 24.75 -10.58 -1.13
CA TYR A 31 25.20 -9.57 -2.05
C TYR A 31 26.32 -8.76 -1.40
N MET A 32 27.36 -8.49 -2.17
CA MET A 32 28.52 -7.74 -1.71
C MET A 32 28.64 -6.45 -2.50
N LEU A 33 28.58 -5.33 -1.79
CA LEU A 33 28.85 -4.01 -2.31
C LEU A 33 30.31 -3.65 -2.00
N VAL A 34 31.12 -3.55 -3.05
CA VAL A 34 32.53 -3.14 -2.93
C VAL A 34 32.60 -1.65 -3.17
N GLU A 35 33.05 -0.87 -2.16
CA GLU A 35 33.27 0.58 -2.29
C GLU A 35 34.76 0.90 -2.13
N ILE A 36 35.45 1.24 -3.24
CA ILE A 36 36.88 1.58 -3.20
C ILE A 36 37.05 3.09 -2.99
N CYS A 37 38.17 3.51 -2.40
CA CYS A 37 38.45 4.92 -2.03
C CYS A 37 38.33 5.94 -3.18
N ASN A 38 38.38 5.52 -4.44
CA ASN A 38 38.16 6.38 -5.61
C ASN A 38 36.67 6.66 -5.90
N GLY A 39 35.76 6.13 -5.08
CA GLY A 39 34.31 6.29 -5.21
C GLY A 39 33.65 5.26 -6.13
N ASN A 40 34.43 4.41 -6.81
CA ASN A 40 33.90 3.34 -7.65
C ASN A 40 33.23 2.27 -6.79
N LYS A 41 32.14 1.73 -7.34
CA LYS A 41 31.30 0.73 -6.67
C LYS A 41 31.09 -0.47 -7.57
N TRP A 42 31.19 -1.66 -7.02
CA TRP A 42 30.82 -2.89 -7.70
C TRP A 42 29.78 -3.62 -6.88
N LEU A 43 28.83 -4.25 -7.56
CA LEU A 43 27.84 -5.10 -6.92
C LEU A 43 28.07 -6.54 -7.37
N TYR A 44 28.22 -7.42 -6.40
CA TYR A 44 28.35 -8.86 -6.61
C TYR A 44 27.22 -9.62 -5.93
N GLN A 45 26.83 -10.74 -6.52
CA GLN A 45 26.13 -11.81 -5.82
C GLN A 45 27.17 -12.78 -5.27
N VAL A 46 26.96 -13.28 -4.06
CA VAL A 46 27.89 -14.21 -3.41
C VAL A 46 27.13 -15.41 -2.87
N GLU A 47 27.76 -16.57 -2.98
CA GLU A 47 27.30 -17.80 -2.31
C GLU A 47 28.35 -18.22 -1.29
N HIS A 48 27.88 -18.76 -0.17
CA HIS A 48 28.72 -19.27 0.90
C HIS A 48 28.01 -20.43 1.61
N SER A 49 28.78 -21.32 2.22
CA SER A 49 28.26 -22.39 3.07
C SER A 49 28.94 -22.39 4.45
N GLY A 50 28.52 -23.28 5.34
CA GLY A 50 29.04 -23.42 6.70
C GLY A 50 28.13 -22.85 7.78
N GLU A 51 28.54 -22.99 9.04
CA GLU A 51 27.76 -22.61 10.23
C GLU A 51 28.37 -21.42 10.99
N ASP A 52 29.60 -21.02 10.65
CA ASP A 52 30.30 -19.91 11.29
C ASP A 52 29.66 -18.55 10.98
N LEU A 53 29.93 -17.56 11.84
CA LEU A 53 29.45 -16.18 11.68
C LEU A 53 30.14 -15.43 10.55
N LEU A 54 31.39 -15.80 10.28
CA LEU A 54 32.22 -15.31 9.19
C LEU A 54 32.52 -16.51 8.28
N ARG A 55 32.27 -16.33 6.98
CA ARG A 55 32.34 -17.40 6.00
C ARG A 55 33.15 -16.96 4.81
N LYS A 56 33.79 -17.90 4.14
CA LYS A 56 34.43 -17.66 2.86
C LYS A 56 33.37 -17.66 1.75
N ALA A 57 33.48 -16.75 0.78
CA ALA A 57 32.69 -16.82 -0.44
C ALA A 57 33.15 -18.02 -1.30
N GLU A 58 32.22 -18.90 -1.65
CA GLU A 58 32.47 -20.04 -2.54
C GLU A 58 32.35 -19.65 -4.01
N SER A 59 31.45 -18.70 -4.30
CA SER A 59 31.26 -18.10 -5.62
C SER A 59 31.00 -16.61 -5.50
N VAL A 60 31.48 -15.85 -6.49
CA VAL A 60 31.31 -14.39 -6.59
C VAL A 60 30.96 -14.06 -8.04
N GLU A 61 29.74 -13.57 -8.28
CA GLU A 61 29.23 -13.21 -9.59
C GLU A 61 29.04 -11.69 -9.68
N LEU A 62 29.60 -11.05 -10.71
CA LEU A 62 29.46 -9.61 -10.92
C LEU A 62 28.07 -9.27 -11.46
N LEU A 63 27.29 -8.50 -10.69
CA LEU A 63 25.98 -7.99 -11.11
C LEU A 63 26.08 -6.61 -11.78
N ALA A 64 26.89 -5.70 -11.24
CA ALA A 64 27.02 -4.36 -11.80
C ALA A 64 28.42 -3.74 -11.59
N LYS A 65 28.91 -3.10 -12.66
CA LYS A 65 30.16 -2.33 -12.71
C LYS A 65 29.95 -0.87 -12.28
N PRO A 66 31.01 -0.12 -11.91
CA PRO A 66 30.90 1.26 -11.43
C PRO A 66 30.08 2.18 -12.33
N GLU A 67 30.20 2.06 -13.65
CA GLU A 67 29.51 2.92 -14.61
C GLU A 67 27.99 2.65 -14.68
N LYS A 68 27.53 1.57 -14.04
CA LYS A 68 26.13 1.12 -14.00
C LYS A 68 25.45 1.43 -12.66
N ILE A 69 26.19 1.95 -11.68
CA ILE A 69 25.75 2.12 -10.31
C ILE A 69 25.70 3.60 -9.95
N VAL A 70 24.61 4.02 -9.30
CA VAL A 70 24.52 5.33 -8.64
C VAL A 70 24.09 5.16 -7.20
N ARG A 71 24.48 6.09 -6.32
CA ARG A 71 23.99 6.15 -4.94
C ARG A 71 22.93 7.23 -4.84
N PHE A 72 21.77 6.89 -4.27
CA PHE A 72 20.75 7.87 -3.96
C PHE A 72 21.28 8.81 -2.86
N PRO A 73 21.20 10.14 -3.05
CA PRO A 73 21.88 11.08 -2.17
C PRO A 73 21.22 11.21 -0.79
N GLU A 74 19.91 11.01 -0.71
CA GLU A 74 19.15 11.18 0.53
C GLU A 74 19.11 9.88 1.35
N ILE A 75 19.06 10.04 2.67
CA ILE A 75 18.75 8.96 3.61
C ILE A 75 17.26 8.66 3.52
N LEU A 76 16.91 7.39 3.35
CA LEU A 76 15.51 6.95 3.21
C LEU A 76 15.16 5.87 4.23
N ASN A 77 13.85 5.65 4.43
CA ASN A 77 13.40 4.41 5.05
C ASN A 77 13.60 3.25 4.05
N ILE A 78 14.74 2.56 4.17
CA ILE A 78 15.10 1.45 3.29
C ILE A 78 14.23 0.20 3.45
N LYS A 79 13.27 0.21 4.40
CA LYS A 79 12.20 -0.79 4.47
C LYS A 79 11.03 -0.50 3.53
N ASN A 80 10.89 0.73 3.01
CA ASN A 80 9.83 1.05 2.06
C ASN A 80 10.19 0.57 0.65
N ARG A 81 9.80 -0.65 0.32
CA ARG A 81 10.16 -1.33 -0.92
C ARG A 81 9.60 -0.62 -2.15
N SER A 82 8.33 -0.22 -2.13
CA SER A 82 7.70 0.50 -3.25
C SER A 82 8.42 1.80 -3.56
N LEU A 83 8.75 2.58 -2.52
CA LEU A 83 9.53 3.81 -2.66
C LEU A 83 10.88 3.55 -3.33
N LEU A 84 11.64 2.56 -2.85
CA LEU A 84 12.96 2.26 -3.40
C LEU A 84 12.87 1.80 -4.87
N ILE A 85 11.90 0.95 -5.21
CA ILE A 85 11.69 0.49 -6.60
C ILE A 85 11.36 1.67 -7.51
N GLN A 86 10.44 2.56 -7.11
CA GLN A 86 10.06 3.72 -7.89
C GLN A 86 11.22 4.71 -8.08
N LYS A 87 11.96 5.01 -7.01
CA LYS A 87 13.14 5.89 -7.07
C LYS A 87 14.24 5.28 -7.95
N ALA A 88 14.46 3.98 -7.84
CA ALA A 88 15.41 3.27 -8.68
C ALA A 88 14.99 3.32 -10.15
N ALA A 89 13.74 3.00 -10.48
CA ALA A 89 13.23 3.02 -11.85
C ALA A 89 13.32 4.42 -12.49
N ALA A 90 13.14 5.48 -11.71
CA ALA A 90 13.31 6.84 -12.20
C ALA A 90 14.76 7.16 -12.60
N LEU A 91 15.74 6.58 -11.91
CA LEU A 91 17.17 6.82 -12.09
C LEU A 91 17.86 5.80 -13.02
N CYS A 92 17.34 4.59 -13.14
CA CYS A 92 17.84 3.53 -14.02
C CYS A 92 17.52 3.83 -15.49
N LYS A 93 18.17 4.87 -16.00
CA LYS A 93 18.12 5.35 -17.37
C LYS A 93 19.54 5.62 -17.85
N ASN A 94 19.72 5.82 -19.16
CA ASN A 94 21.02 6.19 -19.75
C ASN A 94 22.17 5.23 -19.37
N GLY A 95 21.85 3.94 -19.28
CA GLY A 95 22.82 2.89 -18.97
C GLY A 95 23.04 2.62 -17.48
N ILE A 96 22.44 3.37 -16.55
CA ILE A 96 22.41 3.00 -15.13
C ILE A 96 21.43 1.85 -14.93
N THR A 97 21.84 0.81 -14.20
CA THR A 97 21.01 -0.36 -13.88
C THR A 97 20.81 -0.56 -12.39
N THR A 98 21.59 0.10 -11.54
CA THR A 98 21.57 -0.14 -10.09
C THR A 98 21.55 1.16 -9.30
N VAL A 99 20.70 1.23 -8.30
CA VAL A 99 20.67 2.34 -7.32
C VAL A 99 20.91 1.81 -5.93
N ILE A 100 21.90 2.37 -5.23
CA ILE A 100 22.20 2.10 -3.83
C ILE A 100 21.47 3.12 -2.96
N PHE A 101 20.85 2.65 -1.87
CA PHE A 101 20.12 3.45 -0.91
C PHE A 101 20.76 3.33 0.47
N THR A 102 20.75 4.42 1.25
CA THR A 102 21.25 4.46 2.63
C THR A 102 20.07 4.64 3.59
N GLY A 103 20.02 3.79 4.61
CA GLY A 103 19.06 3.83 5.70
C GLY A 103 19.44 4.84 6.79
N ILE A 104 18.46 5.14 7.65
CA ILE A 104 18.63 6.06 8.80
C ILE A 104 19.70 5.54 9.78
N ASP A 105 19.86 4.22 9.86
CA ASP A 105 20.85 3.52 10.65
C ASP A 105 22.18 3.26 9.89
N ASN A 106 22.38 3.95 8.76
CA ASN A 106 23.52 3.84 7.85
C ASN A 106 23.70 2.47 7.16
N HIS A 107 22.80 1.51 7.37
CA HIS A 107 22.78 0.30 6.55
C HIS A 107 22.47 0.66 5.10
N VAL A 108 22.96 -0.15 4.17
CA VAL A 108 22.73 0.04 2.75
C VAL A 108 21.92 -1.10 2.17
N THR A 109 21.14 -0.78 1.15
CA THR A 109 20.53 -1.78 0.26
C THR A 109 20.61 -1.25 -1.17
N PHE A 110 20.21 -2.05 -2.14
CA PHE A 110 20.17 -1.63 -3.53
C PHE A 110 18.92 -2.16 -4.23
N VAL A 111 18.61 -1.54 -5.36
CA VAL A 111 17.69 -2.09 -6.36
C VAL A 111 18.44 -2.15 -7.68
N HIS A 112 18.60 -3.35 -8.22
CA HIS A 112 19.22 -3.62 -9.50
C HIS A 112 18.14 -4.05 -10.52
N GLU A 113 18.17 -3.44 -11.69
CA GLU A 113 17.19 -3.61 -12.76
C GLU A 113 15.75 -3.50 -12.24
N PRO A 114 15.36 -2.31 -11.72
CA PRO A 114 14.07 -2.12 -11.06
C PRO A 114 12.90 -2.44 -11.99
N ASP A 115 11.90 -3.12 -11.45
CA ASP A 115 10.67 -3.45 -12.15
C ASP A 115 9.47 -2.88 -11.38
N PRO A 116 8.94 -1.71 -11.79
CA PRO A 116 7.76 -1.13 -11.15
C PRO A 116 6.49 -1.98 -11.29
N SER A 117 6.42 -2.94 -12.22
CA SER A 117 5.20 -3.74 -12.45
C SER A 117 4.88 -4.70 -11.30
N VAL A 118 5.85 -4.97 -10.41
CA VAL A 118 5.64 -5.79 -9.22
C VAL A 118 4.93 -5.05 -8.07
N ILE A 119 4.80 -3.72 -8.18
CA ILE A 119 4.13 -2.91 -7.17
C ILE A 119 2.63 -3.10 -7.30
N LEU A 120 2.01 -3.62 -6.24
CA LEU A 120 0.57 -3.82 -6.20
C LEU A 120 -0.13 -2.53 -5.79
N GLU A 121 -0.98 -1.99 -6.65
CA GLU A 121 -1.83 -0.85 -6.32
C GLU A 121 -3.13 -1.31 -5.64
N LEU A 122 -3.42 -0.76 -4.46
CA LEU A 122 -4.66 -0.96 -3.73
C LEU A 122 -5.52 0.30 -3.80
N GLU A 123 -6.77 0.16 -4.18
CA GLU A 123 -7.74 1.24 -4.20
C GLU A 123 -8.33 1.46 -2.79
N ILE A 124 -8.36 2.70 -2.34
CA ILE A 124 -9.09 3.11 -1.13
C ILE A 124 -10.46 3.59 -1.59
N LEU A 125 -11.46 2.73 -1.47
CA LEU A 125 -12.84 3.05 -1.82
C LEU A 125 -13.56 3.64 -0.61
N ASP A 126 -13.71 4.97 -0.61
CA ASP A 126 -14.22 5.72 0.55
C ASP A 126 -15.25 6.77 0.13
N ILE A 127 -15.88 7.41 1.12
CA ILE A 127 -16.98 8.35 0.92
C ILE A 127 -16.69 9.62 1.71
N ALA A 128 -16.88 10.79 1.08
CA ALA A 128 -16.74 12.10 1.69
C ALA A 128 -18.04 12.92 1.55
N PRO A 129 -18.34 13.88 2.44
CA PRO A 129 -17.54 14.38 3.58
C PRO A 129 -17.48 13.43 4.80
N PRO A 130 -16.50 13.62 5.72
CA PRO A 130 -15.53 14.72 5.77
C PRO A 130 -14.38 14.59 4.75
N TYR A 131 -13.58 15.67 4.62
CA TYR A 131 -12.35 15.71 3.81
C TYR A 131 -11.12 15.92 4.71
N PRO A 132 -10.09 15.03 4.64
CA PRO A 132 -10.12 13.74 3.97
C PRO A 132 -11.19 12.80 4.57
N SER A 133 -11.65 11.85 3.76
CA SER A 133 -12.54 10.79 4.24
C SER A 133 -11.80 9.87 5.20
N TRP A 134 -12.51 9.23 6.12
CA TRP A 134 -11.89 8.58 7.28
C TRP A 134 -10.93 7.45 6.89
N LEU A 135 -11.28 6.58 5.94
CA LEU A 135 -10.42 5.44 5.56
C LEU A 135 -9.19 5.95 4.83
N THR A 136 -9.38 6.90 3.92
CA THR A 136 -8.29 7.60 3.22
C THR A 136 -7.29 8.21 4.20
N ASP A 137 -7.79 8.92 5.20
CA ASP A 137 -6.97 9.57 6.23
C ASP A 137 -6.19 8.55 7.10
N VAL A 138 -6.86 7.47 7.53
CA VAL A 138 -6.22 6.38 8.29
C VAL A 138 -5.14 5.70 7.45
N VAL A 139 -5.43 5.33 6.20
CA VAL A 139 -4.46 4.66 5.33
C VAL A 139 -3.26 5.55 5.05
N ARG A 140 -3.46 6.86 4.78
CA ARG A 140 -2.37 7.83 4.61
C ARG A 140 -1.45 7.90 5.83
N ARG A 141 -2.01 7.93 7.05
CA ARG A 141 -1.20 7.94 8.28
C ARG A 141 -0.41 6.65 8.46
N LEU A 142 -1.03 5.50 8.24
CA LEU A 142 -0.39 4.19 8.32
C LEU A 142 0.73 4.04 7.27
N GLU A 143 0.47 4.46 6.03
CA GLU A 143 1.50 4.47 4.98
C GLU A 143 2.66 5.40 5.34
N SER A 144 2.36 6.60 5.84
CA SER A 144 3.36 7.59 6.28
C SER A 144 4.20 7.08 7.46
N SER A 145 3.64 6.23 8.32
CA SER A 145 4.40 5.59 9.41
C SER A 145 5.33 4.48 8.93
N GLY A 146 5.23 4.07 7.66
CA GLY A 146 6.05 3.02 7.04
C GLY A 146 5.61 1.59 7.38
N ILE A 147 4.42 1.39 7.98
CA ILE A 147 3.96 0.06 8.43
C ILE A 147 3.73 -0.94 7.29
N PHE A 148 3.55 -0.42 6.07
CA PHE A 148 3.35 -1.22 4.85
C PHE A 148 4.60 -1.28 3.97
N GLY A 149 5.75 -0.78 4.44
CA GLY A 149 6.96 -0.67 3.61
C GLY A 149 7.41 -2.00 3.00
N ASP A 150 7.23 -3.10 3.74
CA ASP A 150 7.58 -4.46 3.33
C ASP A 150 6.62 -5.06 2.30
N LEU A 151 5.39 -4.52 2.20
CA LEU A 151 4.33 -5.09 1.37
C LEU A 151 4.46 -4.80 -0.12
N THR A 152 5.39 -3.93 -0.54
CA THR A 152 5.57 -3.53 -1.95
C THR A 152 4.23 -3.15 -2.62
N ILE A 153 3.47 -2.29 -1.94
CA ILE A 153 2.18 -1.77 -2.40
C ILE A 153 2.21 -0.25 -2.57
N THR A 154 1.22 0.29 -3.27
CA THR A 154 0.86 1.71 -3.28
C THR A 154 -0.65 1.86 -3.15
N PHE A 155 -1.12 3.04 -2.74
CA PHE A 155 -2.54 3.31 -2.64
C PHE A 155 -3.03 4.30 -3.69
N LYS A 156 -4.24 4.07 -4.19
CA LYS A 156 -4.97 4.98 -5.06
C LYS A 156 -6.30 5.34 -4.42
N GLU A 157 -6.56 6.62 -4.24
CA GLU A 157 -7.82 7.07 -3.65
C GLU A 157 -8.95 7.06 -4.68
N ASN A 158 -10.08 6.46 -4.29
CA ASN A 158 -11.34 6.57 -4.98
C ASN A 158 -12.42 6.99 -3.99
N THR A 159 -12.53 8.30 -3.78
CA THR A 159 -13.45 8.90 -2.83
C THR A 159 -14.69 9.41 -3.56
N ILE A 160 -15.86 8.95 -3.14
CA ILE A 160 -17.14 9.42 -3.66
C ILE A 160 -17.57 10.66 -2.88
N ASP A 161 -17.69 11.79 -3.56
CA ASP A 161 -18.23 13.03 -3.01
C ASP A 161 -19.76 13.00 -2.97
N LEU A 162 -20.34 13.01 -1.77
CA LEU A 162 -21.79 13.03 -1.58
C LEU A 162 -22.40 14.42 -1.77
N THR A 163 -21.61 15.50 -1.79
CA THR A 163 -22.14 16.86 -1.96
C THR A 163 -22.88 17.04 -3.28
N ARG A 164 -22.54 16.25 -4.30
CA ARG A 164 -23.26 16.23 -5.59
C ARG A 164 -24.71 15.75 -5.51
N PHE A 165 -25.10 15.14 -4.39
CA PHE A 165 -26.47 14.73 -4.12
C PHE A 165 -27.17 15.64 -3.11
N SER A 166 -26.48 16.64 -2.57
CA SER A 166 -27.06 17.58 -1.62
C SER A 166 -28.24 18.34 -2.20
N GLY A 167 -29.26 18.56 -1.38
CA GLY A 167 -30.46 19.28 -1.76
C GLY A 167 -31.57 19.19 -0.71
N PRO A 168 -32.56 20.09 -0.77
CA PRO A 168 -33.62 20.18 0.25
C PRO A 168 -34.48 18.93 0.36
N ASP A 169 -34.59 18.14 -0.73
CA ASP A 169 -35.38 16.91 -0.80
C ASP A 169 -34.51 15.64 -0.65
N THR A 170 -33.22 15.80 -0.36
CA THR A 170 -32.30 14.68 -0.13
C THR A 170 -32.28 14.27 1.34
N VAL A 171 -32.20 12.97 1.59
CA VAL A 171 -32.07 12.37 2.91
C VAL A 171 -30.75 11.61 3.00
N PHE A 172 -29.92 11.97 3.98
CA PHE A 172 -28.65 11.31 4.29
C PHE A 172 -28.74 10.48 5.58
N PRO A 173 -27.79 9.57 5.84
CA PRO A 173 -27.85 8.70 7.01
C PRO A 173 -27.54 9.42 8.33
N CYS A 174 -26.73 10.48 8.28
CA CYS A 174 -26.17 11.11 9.47
C CYS A 174 -25.92 12.61 9.30
N SER A 175 -26.38 13.39 10.28
CA SER A 175 -26.19 14.83 10.41
C SER A 175 -24.72 15.26 10.56
N SER A 176 -23.86 14.37 11.06
CA SER A 176 -22.41 14.64 11.19
C SER A 176 -21.71 14.79 9.84
N SER A 177 -22.36 14.41 8.73
CA SER A 177 -21.83 14.65 7.39
C SER A 177 -21.80 16.14 7.02
N GLY A 178 -22.64 16.98 7.64
CA GLY A 178 -22.78 18.40 7.30
C GLY A 178 -23.34 18.65 5.89
N LEU A 179 -23.92 17.63 5.26
CA LEU A 179 -24.53 17.74 3.93
C LEU A 179 -25.85 18.52 4.00
N GLU A 180 -26.13 19.30 2.95
CA GLU A 180 -27.42 19.99 2.82
C GLU A 180 -28.50 18.97 2.45
N GLY A 181 -29.51 18.86 3.31
CA GLY A 181 -30.61 17.91 3.22
C GLY A 181 -31.14 17.58 4.61
N LYS A 182 -31.99 16.57 4.69
CA LYS A 182 -32.43 15.98 5.96
C LYS A 182 -31.57 14.79 6.34
N CYS A 183 -31.50 14.44 7.61
CA CYS A 183 -30.73 13.30 8.09
C CYS A 183 -31.57 12.31 8.91
N LEU A 184 -31.34 11.01 8.66
CA LEU A 184 -32.05 9.91 9.30
C LEU A 184 -31.77 9.75 10.80
N ASP A 185 -30.80 10.43 11.37
CA ASP A 185 -30.46 10.36 12.79
C ASP A 185 -31.19 11.42 13.64
N ASN A 186 -31.63 12.54 13.04
CA ASN A 186 -32.20 13.66 13.79
C ASN A 186 -33.50 14.25 13.20
N ASP A 187 -33.76 14.10 11.90
CA ASP A 187 -34.90 14.74 11.24
C ASP A 187 -36.15 13.85 11.16
N ILE A 188 -37.29 14.51 10.93
CA ILE A 188 -38.55 13.90 10.51
C ILE A 188 -38.76 14.17 9.02
N ILE A 189 -39.02 13.11 8.28
CA ILE A 189 -39.41 13.19 6.87
C ILE A 189 -40.93 13.18 6.80
N GLU A 190 -41.51 14.26 6.27
CA GLU A 190 -42.96 14.49 6.29
C GLU A 190 -43.61 14.32 4.91
N LYS A 191 -42.81 14.38 3.83
CA LYS A 191 -43.28 14.35 2.45
C LYS A 191 -42.71 13.14 1.71
N PRO A 192 -43.51 12.47 0.87
CA PRO A 192 -43.01 11.43 -0.03
C PRO A 192 -42.17 12.03 -1.15
N GLY A 193 -41.40 11.18 -1.85
CA GLY A 193 -40.59 11.57 -3.00
C GLY A 193 -39.21 12.11 -2.65
N SER A 194 -38.75 11.92 -1.41
CA SER A 194 -37.37 12.25 -1.03
C SER A 194 -36.36 11.32 -1.70
N LEU A 195 -35.16 11.84 -1.95
CA LEU A 195 -34.02 11.06 -2.43
C LEU A 195 -33.19 10.56 -1.26
N LEU A 196 -33.26 9.26 -0.94
CA LEU A 196 -32.41 8.65 0.07
C LEU A 196 -31.03 8.31 -0.54
N VAL A 197 -29.97 8.88 0.02
CA VAL A 197 -28.58 8.60 -0.36
C VAL A 197 -27.90 7.88 0.79
N GLY A 198 -27.62 6.58 0.64
CA GLY A 198 -27.11 5.79 1.76
C GLY A 198 -26.84 4.34 1.39
N CYS A 199 -26.55 3.50 2.39
CA CYS A 199 -26.41 2.06 2.19
C CYS A 199 -27.71 1.32 2.56
N GLU A 200 -27.69 -0.01 2.47
CA GLU A 200 -28.86 -0.84 2.83
C GLU A 200 -29.30 -0.66 4.30
N ILE A 201 -28.40 -0.28 5.21
CA ILE A 201 -28.79 0.09 6.58
C ILE A 201 -29.62 1.37 6.58
N SER A 202 -29.20 2.38 5.83
CA SER A 202 -29.94 3.64 5.70
C SER A 202 -31.34 3.39 5.13
N ARG A 203 -31.44 2.52 4.12
CA ARG A 203 -32.72 2.05 3.56
C ARG A 203 -33.60 1.39 4.61
N SER A 204 -33.06 0.40 5.32
CA SER A 204 -33.79 -0.33 6.37
C SER A 204 -34.26 0.61 7.49
N LEU A 205 -33.43 1.59 7.85
CA LEU A 205 -33.75 2.61 8.84
C LEU A 205 -34.86 3.55 8.36
N PHE A 206 -34.81 4.00 7.11
CA PHE A 206 -35.84 4.83 6.50
C PHE A 206 -37.20 4.11 6.51
N GLU A 207 -37.25 2.88 5.99
CA GLU A 207 -38.48 2.06 5.92
C GLU A 207 -39.05 1.75 7.32
N SER A 208 -38.19 1.55 8.31
CA SER A 208 -38.62 1.33 9.70
C SER A 208 -39.14 2.59 10.39
N ARG A 209 -38.54 3.77 10.13
CA ARG A 209 -38.96 5.04 10.75
C ARG A 209 -40.17 5.66 10.06
N PHE A 210 -40.34 5.43 8.76
CA PHE A 210 -41.38 6.04 7.93
C PHE A 210 -42.13 4.97 7.10
N PRO A 211 -42.90 4.06 7.72
CA PRO A 211 -43.55 2.96 7.01
C PRO A 211 -44.50 3.46 5.92
N GLY A 212 -44.36 2.91 4.70
CA GLY A 212 -45.21 3.22 3.55
C GLY A 212 -44.90 4.55 2.85
N MET A 213 -43.84 5.26 3.25
CA MET A 213 -43.38 6.47 2.57
C MET A 213 -42.64 6.12 1.27
N GLU A 214 -43.03 6.75 0.16
CA GLU A 214 -42.33 6.61 -1.13
C GLU A 214 -41.05 7.46 -1.15
N TYR A 215 -39.98 6.91 -1.72
CA TYR A 215 -38.67 7.54 -1.84
C TYR A 215 -37.88 6.94 -3.02
N ASP A 216 -36.97 7.74 -3.59
CA ASP A 216 -35.95 7.26 -4.52
C ASP A 216 -34.69 6.87 -3.75
N PHE A 217 -33.92 5.89 -4.23
CA PHE A 217 -32.74 5.40 -3.52
C PHE A 217 -31.47 5.40 -4.38
N ILE A 218 -30.45 6.10 -3.89
CA ILE A 218 -29.08 6.00 -4.37
C ILE A 218 -28.28 5.17 -3.37
N SER A 219 -27.95 3.94 -3.77
CA SER A 219 -27.11 3.06 -2.95
C SER A 219 -25.65 3.49 -3.00
N LEU A 220 -25.03 3.61 -1.82
CA LEU A 220 -23.59 3.78 -1.61
C LEU A 220 -22.91 2.47 -1.17
N CYS A 221 -23.67 1.37 -1.13
CA CYS A 221 -23.12 0.08 -0.71
C CYS A 221 -22.14 -0.43 -1.77
N PRO A 222 -20.87 -0.71 -1.43
CA PRO A 222 -19.90 -1.19 -2.42
C PRO A 222 -20.32 -2.52 -3.05
N PHE A 223 -21.15 -3.33 -2.37
CA PHE A 223 -21.62 -4.63 -2.86
C PHE A 223 -22.75 -4.56 -3.89
N THR A 224 -23.51 -3.46 -3.95
CA THR A 224 -24.73 -3.37 -4.76
C THR A 224 -24.83 -2.10 -5.60
N SER A 225 -23.99 -1.10 -5.33
CA SER A 225 -24.03 0.21 -5.99
C SER A 225 -23.36 0.19 -7.37
N ASP A 226 -23.94 0.93 -8.32
CA ASP A 226 -23.30 1.29 -9.59
C ASP A 226 -22.34 2.49 -9.48
N ILE A 227 -22.37 3.17 -8.34
CA ILE A 227 -21.66 4.43 -8.09
C ILE A 227 -20.37 4.18 -7.29
N VAL A 228 -20.47 3.33 -6.27
CA VAL A 228 -19.37 2.97 -5.38
C VAL A 228 -18.85 1.61 -5.81
N LYS A 229 -17.95 1.61 -6.81
CA LYS A 229 -17.41 0.38 -7.40
C LYS A 229 -15.89 0.40 -7.43
N PRO A 230 -15.24 -0.70 -7.03
CA PRO A 230 -13.81 -0.86 -7.24
C PRO A 230 -13.49 -1.06 -8.73
N SER A 231 -12.30 -0.61 -9.10
CA SER A 231 -11.67 -0.78 -10.42
C SER A 231 -10.44 -1.69 -10.39
N GLY A 232 -10.04 -2.13 -9.20
CA GLY A 232 -8.92 -3.03 -8.93
C GLY A 232 -9.03 -3.62 -7.51
N PRO A 233 -7.98 -4.28 -7.02
CA PRO A 233 -7.94 -4.69 -5.62
C PRO A 233 -8.13 -3.50 -4.68
N PHE A 234 -8.95 -3.65 -3.64
CA PHE A 234 -9.44 -2.50 -2.88
C PHE A 234 -9.57 -2.75 -1.38
N ILE A 235 -9.63 -1.66 -0.62
CA ILE A 235 -10.13 -1.61 0.75
C ILE A 235 -11.30 -0.62 0.86
N ALA A 236 -12.36 -1.01 1.55
CA ALA A 236 -13.55 -0.19 1.77
C ALA A 236 -14.07 -0.28 3.21
N ARG A 237 -15.06 0.54 3.56
CA ARG A 237 -15.76 0.45 4.85
C ARG A 237 -17.13 -0.20 4.71
N CYS A 238 -17.52 -1.01 5.70
CA CYS A 238 -18.87 -1.57 5.82
C CYS A 238 -19.37 -1.48 7.27
N CYS A 239 -20.59 -0.99 7.49
CA CYS A 239 -21.20 -0.87 8.82
C CYS A 239 -21.74 -2.20 9.36
N ARG A 240 -21.79 -3.24 8.52
CA ARG A 240 -22.16 -4.60 8.89
C ARG A 240 -20.90 -5.37 9.25
N ALA A 241 -20.72 -5.72 10.51
CA ALA A 241 -19.52 -6.40 11.00
C ALA A 241 -19.35 -7.79 10.35
N GLU A 242 -20.46 -8.46 10.02
CA GLU A 242 -20.48 -9.73 9.29
C GLU A 242 -19.91 -9.63 7.87
N ASN A 243 -19.86 -8.43 7.30
CA ASN A 243 -19.27 -8.15 6.00
C ASN A 243 -17.83 -7.64 6.14
N ALA A 244 -17.23 -7.59 7.32
CA ALA A 244 -15.82 -7.23 7.49
C ALA A 244 -14.89 -8.40 7.14
N GLY A 245 -13.71 -8.08 6.64
CA GLY A 245 -12.71 -9.06 6.21
C GLY A 245 -12.58 -9.15 4.69
N GLN A 246 -12.11 -10.30 4.21
CA GLN A 246 -11.78 -10.53 2.81
C GLN A 246 -13.05 -10.73 1.97
N VAL A 247 -13.18 -9.97 0.89
CA VAL A 247 -14.35 -9.99 0.00
C VAL A 247 -13.94 -9.99 -1.48
N THR A 248 -14.92 -10.22 -2.35
CA THR A 248 -14.80 -10.00 -3.80
C THR A 248 -16.01 -9.19 -4.25
N ILE A 249 -15.78 -8.03 -4.86
CA ILE A 249 -16.83 -7.13 -5.34
C ILE A 249 -16.56 -6.83 -6.80
N ASN A 250 -17.57 -7.03 -7.66
CA ASN A 250 -17.47 -6.83 -9.11
C ASN A 250 -16.27 -7.55 -9.76
N GLY A 251 -15.94 -8.75 -9.26
CA GLY A 251 -14.80 -9.54 -9.74
C GLY A 251 -13.43 -9.12 -9.20
N PHE A 252 -13.37 -8.03 -8.42
CA PHE A 252 -12.12 -7.59 -7.81
C PHE A 252 -11.99 -8.12 -6.38
N PRO A 253 -10.86 -8.77 -6.03
CA PRO A 253 -10.55 -9.15 -4.65
C PRO A 253 -10.28 -7.90 -3.81
N GLY A 254 -10.92 -7.76 -2.67
CA GLY A 254 -10.70 -6.65 -1.75
C GLY A 254 -10.97 -7.01 -0.30
N ALA A 255 -10.98 -6.01 0.55
CA ALA A 255 -11.33 -6.19 1.95
C ALA A 255 -12.19 -5.04 2.48
N THR A 256 -12.98 -5.33 3.49
CA THR A 256 -13.88 -4.38 4.12
C THR A 256 -13.58 -4.30 5.60
N VAL A 257 -13.48 -3.09 6.13
CA VAL A 257 -13.31 -2.85 7.57
C VAL A 257 -14.58 -2.27 8.17
N HIS A 258 -14.84 -2.60 9.43
CA HIS A 258 -16.02 -2.07 10.12
C HIS A 258 -15.93 -0.55 10.29
N TRP A 259 -17.06 0.16 10.37
CA TRP A 259 -17.05 1.61 10.59
C TRP A 259 -16.42 2.01 11.93
N GLY A 260 -16.51 1.15 12.94
CA GLY A 260 -15.84 1.33 14.24
C GLY A 260 -14.44 0.71 14.33
N ALA A 261 -13.82 0.32 13.21
CA ALA A 261 -12.50 -0.29 13.20
C ALA A 261 -11.42 0.68 13.71
N ALA A 262 -10.44 0.16 14.45
CA ALA A 262 -9.24 0.89 14.83
C ALA A 262 -8.21 0.86 13.68
N GLU A 263 -7.20 1.74 13.73
CA GLU A 263 -6.11 1.74 12.73
C GLU A 263 -5.37 0.39 12.66
N PHE A 264 -5.27 -0.31 13.79
CA PHE A 264 -4.72 -1.66 13.86
C PHE A 264 -5.51 -2.67 13.01
N ASP A 265 -6.84 -2.60 13.04
CA ASP A 265 -7.70 -3.48 12.23
C ASP A 265 -7.53 -3.18 10.74
N VAL A 266 -7.41 -1.90 10.38
CA VAL A 266 -7.13 -1.48 8.99
C VAL A 266 -5.78 -2.01 8.52
N ALA A 267 -4.73 -1.84 9.32
CA ALA A 267 -3.39 -2.32 8.97
C ALA A 267 -3.33 -3.84 8.81
N THR A 268 -3.97 -4.57 9.73
CA THR A 268 -4.03 -6.04 9.68
C THR A 268 -4.79 -6.51 8.44
N THR A 269 -5.95 -5.89 8.17
CA THR A 269 -6.78 -6.23 7.01
C THR A 269 -6.05 -5.99 5.67
N ILE A 270 -5.31 -4.87 5.54
CA ILE A 270 -4.49 -4.60 4.35
C ILE A 270 -3.41 -5.67 4.17
N ARG A 271 -2.71 -6.03 5.25
CA ARG A 271 -1.66 -7.05 5.20
C ARG A 271 -2.21 -8.41 4.76
N GLU A 272 -3.31 -8.85 5.36
CA GLU A 272 -4.01 -10.08 4.97
C GLU A 272 -4.48 -10.05 3.52
N LEU A 273 -4.98 -8.90 3.05
CA LEU A 273 -5.39 -8.72 1.65
C LEU A 273 -4.19 -8.90 0.72
N VAL A 274 -3.07 -8.24 1.00
CA VAL A 274 -1.84 -8.36 0.18
C VAL A 274 -1.31 -9.79 0.16
N ASP A 275 -1.29 -10.47 1.30
CA ASP A 275 -0.85 -11.86 1.40
C ASP A 275 -1.73 -12.80 0.57
N ARG A 276 -3.06 -12.58 0.56
CA ARG A 276 -3.98 -13.33 -0.30
C ARG A 276 -3.69 -13.06 -1.78
N LEU A 277 -3.62 -11.80 -2.19
CA LEU A 277 -3.40 -11.40 -3.59
C LEU A 277 -2.10 -11.97 -4.15
N ARG A 278 -1.06 -12.06 -3.32
CA ARG A 278 0.23 -12.63 -3.73
C ARG A 278 0.21 -14.15 -3.85
N LYS A 279 -0.58 -14.85 -3.02
CA LYS A 279 -0.76 -16.30 -3.13
C LYS A 279 -1.54 -16.68 -4.38
N ASP A 280 -2.53 -15.88 -4.75
CA ASP A 280 -3.37 -16.16 -5.93
C ASP A 280 -2.61 -15.94 -7.26
N CYS A 281 -1.50 -15.21 -7.23
CA CYS A 281 -0.63 -14.95 -8.39
C CYS A 281 0.59 -15.90 -8.50
N ALA A 282 0.84 -16.75 -7.50
CA ALA A 282 1.99 -17.67 -7.43
C ALA A 282 1.61 -19.06 -7.93
#